data_AF-A0A095WNM7-F1
#
_entry.id   AF-A0A095WNM7-F1
#
_cell.length_a   1.000
_cell.length_b   1.000
_cell.length_c   1.000
_cell.angle_alpha   90.00
_cell.angle_beta   90.00
_cell.angle_gamma   90.00
#
_symmetry.space_group_name_H-M   'P 1'
#
loop_
_entity.id
_entity.type
_entity.pdbx_description
1 polymer ?
#
loop_
_entity_poly.entity_id
_entity_poly.type
_entity_poly.pdbx_seq_one_letter_code
_entity_poly.pdbx_strand_id
1 'polypeptide(L)' 'MNTQISVRAAQGRYQALNVPVSQLSEAVRPWYQDWTDQKIQEALNDLERPEMRDRAAEFLGLELIPAA' A
#
# COMPACT_ATOMS: atom_id res chain seq x y z
N MET A 1 -7.33 1.13 18.91
CA MET A 1 -6.62 -0.07 18.42
C MET A 1 -5.69 0.40 17.32
N ASN A 2 -4.37 0.29 17.50
CA ASN A 2 -3.42 0.67 16.45
C ASN A 2 -3.36 -0.47 15.44
N THR A 3 -4.17 -0.40 14.39
CA THR A 3 -4.15 -1.38 13.31
C THR A 3 -2.89 -1.15 12.49
N GLN A 4 -1.87 -1.98 12.74
CA GLN A 4 -0.64 -1.98 11.97
C GLN A 4 -0.71 -3.06 10.88
N ILE A 5 -0.11 -2.76 9.74
CA ILE A 5 -0.05 -3.65 8.59
C ILE A 5 1.35 -3.63 8.02
N SER A 6 1.84 -4.80 7.65
CA SER A 6 3.07 -4.92 6.87
C SER A 6 2.69 -5.04 5.40
N VAL A 7 3.42 -4.37 4.52
CA VAL A 7 3.19 -4.40 3.07
C VAL A 7 4.48 -4.77 2.37
N ARG A 8 4.39 -5.64 1.36
CA ARG A 8 5.51 -6.03 0.49
C ARG A 8 5.14 -5.85 -0.96
N ALA A 9 6.08 -5.35 -1.77
CA ALA A 9 5.91 -5.32 -3.22
C ALA A 9 6.17 -6.71 -3.81
N ALA A 10 5.23 -7.25 -4.57
CA ALA A 10 5.32 -8.57 -5.19
C ALA A 10 6.45 -8.66 -6.23
N GLN A 11 6.76 -7.54 -6.90
CA GLN A 11 7.78 -7.48 -7.96
C GLN A 11 9.10 -6.83 -7.51
N GLY A 12 9.28 -6.54 -6.22
CA GLY A 12 10.41 -5.72 -5.76
C GLY A 12 11.02 -6.17 -4.45
N ARG A 13 12.09 -5.47 -4.07
CA ARG A 13 12.74 -5.59 -2.74
C ARG A 13 12.09 -4.70 -1.67
N TYR A 14 11.07 -3.94 -2.05
CA TYR A 14 10.44 -2.96 -1.18
C TYR A 14 9.45 -3.64 -0.24
N GLN A 15 9.64 -3.38 1.05
CA GLN A 15 8.74 -3.81 2.11
C GLN A 15 8.69 -2.73 3.17
N ALA A 16 7.51 -2.51 3.73
CA ALA A 16 7.32 -1.64 4.88
C ALA A 16 6.61 -2.47 5.96
N LEU A 17 7.22 -2.57 7.13
CA LEU A 17 6.75 -3.42 8.21
C LEU A 17 6.13 -2.57 9.32
N ASN A 18 5.07 -3.07 9.94
CA ASN A 18 4.40 -2.43 11.08
C ASN A 18 3.93 -0.99 10.79
N VAL A 19 3.51 -0.72 9.55
CA VAL A 19 3.03 0.60 9.13
C VAL A 19 1.62 0.81 9.69
N PRO A 20 1.31 1.98 10.27
CA PRO A 20 -0.06 2.32 10.59
C PRO A 20 -0.91 2.26 9.32
N VAL A 21 -2.06 1.61 9.37
CA VAL A 21 -2.97 1.53 8.21
C VAL A 21 -3.29 2.92 7.63
N SER A 22 -3.40 3.94 8.49
CA SER A 22 -3.63 5.34 8.08
C SER A 22 -2.45 6.00 7.34
N GLN A 23 -1.25 5.42 7.40
CA GLN A 23 -0.04 5.90 6.70
C GLN A 23 0.42 4.92 5.62
N LEU A 24 -0.40 3.92 5.28
CA LEU A 24 -0.05 2.88 4.31
C LEU A 24 0.25 3.50 2.94
N SER A 25 -0.60 4.40 2.46
CA SER A 25 -0.42 5.09 1.18
C SER A 25 0.91 5.85 1.14
N GLU A 26 1.21 6.62 2.19
CA GLU A 26 2.45 7.38 2.33
C GLU A 26 3.69 6.48 2.37
N ALA A 27 3.60 5.33 3.03
CA ALA A 27 4.72 4.39 3.14
C ALA A 27 5.09 3.74 1.79
N VAL A 28 4.10 3.47 0.94
CA VAL A 28 4.32 2.85 -0.38
C VAL A 28 4.50 3.87 -1.50
N ARG A 29 4.09 5.13 -1.30
CA ARG A 29 4.21 6.23 -2.28
C ARG A 29 5.62 6.37 -2.90
N PRO A 30 6.73 6.23 -2.15
CA PRO A 30 8.08 6.27 -2.73
C PRO A 30 8.37 5.13 -3.71
N TRP A 31 7.67 4.01 -3.65
CA TRP A 31 7.90 2.87 -4.54
C TRP A 31 7.35 3.12 -5.94
N TYR A 32 6.40 4.05 -6.05
CA TYR A 32 5.74 4.44 -7.29
C TYR A 32 6.12 5.86 -7.73
N GLN A 33 7.18 6.46 -7.17
CA GLN A 33 7.60 7.83 -7.49
C GLN A 33 7.96 8.03 -8.97
N ASP A 34 8.50 6.99 -9.61
CA ASP A 34 8.83 6.97 -11.03
C ASP A 34 7.59 6.84 -11.93
N TRP A 35 6.42 6.51 -11.36
CA TRP A 35 5.18 6.30 -12.10
C TRP A 35 4.27 7.53 -11.98
N THR A 36 4.11 8.24 -13.09
CA THR A 36 3.24 9.44 -13.18
C THR A 36 1.80 9.11 -13.57
N ASP A 37 1.44 7.83 -13.67
CA ASP A 37 0.10 7.39 -14.04
C ASP A 37 -0.95 7.80 -13.02
N GLN A 38 -2.01 8.46 -13.48
CA GLN A 38 -3.13 8.86 -12.64
C GLN A 38 -3.77 7.65 -11.93
N LYS A 39 -3.83 6.49 -12.60
CA LYS A 39 -4.36 5.24 -12.02
C LYS A 39 -3.56 4.74 -10.82
N ILE A 40 -2.24 4.90 -10.86
CA ILE A 40 -1.36 4.55 -9.73
C ILE A 40 -1.65 5.49 -8.55
N GLN A 41 -1.80 6.79 -8.81
CA GLN A 41 -2.16 7.76 -7.78
C GLN A 41 -3.55 7.47 -7.17
N GLU A 42 -4.54 7.09 -7.98
CA GLU A 42 -5.86 6.67 -7.49
C GLU A 42 -5.76 5.41 -6.62
N ALA A 43 -5.04 4.39 -7.06
CA ALA A 43 -4.84 3.18 -6.26
C ALA A 43 -4.11 3.47 -4.94
N LEU A 44 -3.13 4.37 -4.93
CA LEU A 44 -2.46 4.81 -3.70
C LEU A 44 -3.42 5.48 -2.71
N ASN A 45 -4.35 6.31 -3.20
CA ASN A 45 -5.39 6.91 -2.35
C ASN A 45 -6.41 5.86 -1.88
N ASP A 46 -6.74 4.89 -2.72
CA ASP A 46 -7.66 3.80 -2.38
C ASP A 46 -7.09 2.85 -1.31
N LEU A 47 -5.76 2.78 -1.12
CA LEU A 47 -5.14 2.04 0.00
C LEU A 47 -5.57 2.58 1.38
N GLU A 48 -5.91 3.87 1.48
CA GLU A 48 -6.42 4.44 2.73
C GLU A 48 -7.86 3.97 3.02
N ARG A 49 -8.61 3.61 1.98
CA ARG A 49 -10.00 3.18 2.08
C ARG A 49 -10.06 1.69 2.40
N PRO A 50 -10.56 1.28 3.58
CA PRO A 50 -10.55 -0.12 4.00
C PRO A 50 -11.32 -1.05 3.03
N GLU A 51 -12.36 -0.56 2.37
CA GLU A 51 -13.16 -1.32 1.40
C GLU A 51 -12.49 -1.50 0.02
N MET A 52 -11.57 -0.60 -0.37
CA MET A 52 -10.85 -0.66 -1.64
C MET A 52 -9.40 -1.13 -1.49
N ARG A 53 -8.88 -1.16 -0.26
CA ARG A 53 -7.46 -1.41 0.03
C ARG A 53 -6.94 -2.69 -0.58
N ASP A 54 -7.62 -3.81 -0.41
CA ASP A 54 -7.18 -5.10 -0.98
C ASP A 54 -7.11 -5.03 -2.50
N ARG A 55 -8.10 -4.40 -3.13
CA ARG A 55 -8.14 -4.21 -4.59
C ARG A 55 -7.04 -3.28 -5.09
N ALA A 56 -6.79 -2.20 -4.37
CA ALA A 56 -5.72 -1.27 -4.67
C ALA A 56 -4.34 -1.93 -4.50
N ALA A 57 -4.18 -2.74 -3.46
CA ALA A 57 -2.97 -3.52 -3.25
C ALA A 57 -2.74 -4.51 -4.38
N GLU A 58 -3.75 -5.30 -4.78
CA GLU A 58 -3.64 -6.17 -5.96
C GLU A 58 -3.25 -5.41 -7.23
N PHE A 59 -3.88 -4.26 -7.49
CA PHE A 59 -3.57 -3.43 -8.66
C PHE A 59 -2.13 -2.92 -8.66
N LEU A 60 -1.64 -2.51 -7.49
CA LEU A 60 -0.28 -2.02 -7.31
C LEU A 60 0.76 -3.16 -7.21
N GLY A 61 0.31 -4.41 -7.17
CA GLY A 61 1.18 -5.57 -6.93
C GLY A 61 1.76 -5.57 -5.52
N LEU A 62 0.99 -5.10 -4.55
CA LEU A 62 1.31 -5.08 -3.12
C LEU A 62 0.63 -6.26 -2.44
N GLU A 63 1.32 -6.85 -1.49
CA GLU A 63 0.75 -7.85 -0.60
C GLU A 63 0.70 -7.29 0.81
N LEU A 64 -0.50 -7.29 1.38
CA LEU A 64 -0.81 -6.75 2.69
C LEU A 64 -0.87 -7.88 3.72
N ILE A 65 -0.10 -7.71 4.78
CA ILE A 65 0.06 -8.67 5.87
C ILE A 65 -0.42 -7.97 7.15
N PRO A 66 -1.69 -8.18 7.56
CA PRO A 66 -2.20 -7.61 8.80
C PRO A 66 -1.40 -8.16 9.99
N ALA A 67 -1.00 -7.27 10.91
CA ALA A 67 -0.44 -7.70 12.18
C ALA A 67 -1.59 -8.27 13.04
N ALA A 68 -1.47 -9.55 13.43
CA ALA A 68 -2.45 -10.27 14.25
C ALA A 68 -2.40 -9.83 15.72
#